data_AF-A0A1I5QKX9-F1
#
_entry.id   AF-A0A1I5QKX9-F1
#
_cell.length_a   1.000
_cell.length_b   1.000
_cell.length_c   1.000
_cell.angle_alpha   90.00
_cell.angle_beta   90.00
_cell.angle_gamma   90.00
#
_symmetry.space_group_name_H-M   'P 1'
#
loop_
_entity.id
_entity.type
_entity.pdbx_description
1 polymer ?
#
loop_
_entity_poly.entity_id
_entity_poly.type
_entity_poly.pdbx_seq_one_letter_code
_entity_poly.pdbx_strand_id
1 'polypeptide(L)'
;MKPVVGTTPRVVKSDQEWREQLAPEEYAVLRQAGTERPFTGEYTDTKTTGVYECRACGAELFRSDTKFESHCGWPSFYDPADSDAVLLREDRAMGMRRIEVLCASCHSHLGHVFEGEGYATPTDQRYCINSISLKLVEDSGD
;
A
#
# COMPACT_ATOMS: atom_id res chain seq x y z
N MET A 1 -1.15 -0.64 -15.59
CA MET A 1 -1.74 0.48 -14.82
C MET A 1 -1.74 1.74 -15.65
N LYS A 2 -2.73 2.63 -15.51
CA LYS A 2 -2.67 3.95 -16.16
C LYS A 2 -1.53 4.78 -15.52
N PRO A 3 -0.82 5.62 -16.27
CA PRO A 3 0.15 6.56 -15.68
C PRO A 3 -0.54 7.49 -14.69
N VAL A 4 0.12 7.83 -13.58
CA VAL A 4 -0.30 8.95 -12.74
C VAL A 4 0.11 10.24 -13.45
N VAL A 5 -0.86 11.05 -13.86
CA VAL A 5 -0.59 12.29 -14.58
C VAL A 5 0.05 13.30 -13.63
N GLY A 6 1.17 13.91 -14.04
CA GLY A 6 1.83 14.97 -13.27
C GLY A 6 2.94 14.49 -12.32
N THR A 7 3.17 13.19 -12.19
CA THR A 7 4.25 12.64 -11.35
C THR A 7 5.09 11.63 -12.14
N THR A 8 6.42 11.73 -12.03
CA THR A 8 7.36 10.76 -12.63
C THR A 8 7.86 9.83 -11.53
N PRO A 9 7.84 8.49 -11.75
CA PRO A 9 8.36 7.57 -10.75
C PRO A 9 9.87 7.73 -10.63
N ARG A 10 10.38 7.70 -9.39
CA ARG A 10 11.82 7.71 -9.10
C ARG A 10 12.48 6.39 -9.52
N VAL A 11 11.74 5.29 -9.44
CA VAL A 11 12.19 3.94 -9.82
C VAL A 11 11.47 3.52 -11.09
N VAL A 12 12.22 3.46 -12.19
CA VAL A 12 11.73 3.01 -13.50
C VAL A 12 12.38 1.67 -13.84
N LYS A 13 11.56 0.65 -14.07
CA LYS A 13 11.98 -0.65 -14.61
C LYS A 13 10.95 -1.12 -15.63
N SER A 14 11.41 -1.94 -16.58
CA SER A 14 10.57 -2.61 -17.56
C SER A 14 9.64 -3.65 -16.93
N ASP A 15 8.58 -4.02 -17.63
CA ASP A 15 7.68 -5.11 -17.21
C ASP A 15 8.43 -6.43 -17.00
N GLN A 16 9.46 -6.70 -17.81
CA GLN A 16 10.28 -7.91 -17.67
C GLN A 16 11.09 -7.89 -16.37
N GLU A 17 11.79 -6.81 -16.09
CA GLU A 17 12.56 -6.66 -14.84
C GLU A 17 11.66 -6.78 -13.60
N TRP A 18 10.44 -6.25 -13.66
CA TRP A 18 9.47 -6.43 -12.59
C TRP A 18 9.01 -7.89 -12.43
N ARG A 19 8.80 -8.61 -13.54
CA ARG A 19 8.43 -10.04 -13.51
C ARG A 19 9.56 -10.94 -13.00
N GLU A 20 10.80 -10.53 -13.22
CA GLU A 20 11.99 -11.24 -12.72
C GLU A 20 12.23 -10.95 -11.22
N GLN A 21 11.90 -9.75 -10.75
CA GLN A 21 12.09 -9.36 -9.35
C GLN A 21 10.95 -9.82 -8.43
N LEU A 22 9.70 -9.79 -8.90
CA LEU A 22 8.50 -10.03 -8.09
C LEU A 22 7.98 -11.44 -8.28
N ALA A 23 7.43 -12.03 -7.21
CA ALA A 23 6.62 -13.24 -7.35
C ALA A 23 5.38 -12.96 -8.22
N PRO A 24 4.80 -13.98 -8.89
CA PRO A 24 3.64 -13.79 -9.76
C PRO A 24 2.45 -13.07 -9.09
N GLU A 25 2.19 -13.40 -7.83
CA GLU A 25 1.12 -12.83 -7.03
C GLU A 25 1.42 -11.37 -6.63
N GLU A 26 2.67 -11.09 -6.24
CA GLU A 26 3.15 -9.73 -5.97
C GLU A 26 3.03 -8.86 -7.23
N TYR A 27 3.43 -9.39 -8.39
CA TYR A 27 3.31 -8.70 -9.67
C TYR A 27 1.86 -8.37 -10.03
N ALA A 28 0.96 -9.34 -9.85
CA ALA A 28 -0.47 -9.16 -10.12
C ALA A 28 -1.06 -8.02 -9.27
N VAL A 29 -0.72 -7.95 -7.99
CA VAL A 29 -1.18 -6.84 -7.14
C VAL A 29 -0.45 -5.54 -7.49
N LEU A 30 0.89 -5.50 -7.37
CA LEU A 30 1.69 -4.28 -7.47
C LEU A 30 1.67 -3.64 -8.87
N ARG A 31 1.57 -4.43 -9.95
CA ARG A 31 1.70 -3.92 -11.34
C ARG A 31 0.41 -4.02 -12.16
N GLN A 32 -0.51 -4.90 -11.78
CA GLN A 32 -1.79 -5.07 -12.46
C GLN A 32 -2.99 -4.57 -11.66
N ALA A 33 -2.76 -3.96 -10.49
CA ALA A 33 -3.80 -3.47 -9.59
C ALA A 33 -4.80 -4.58 -9.20
N GLY A 34 -4.30 -5.80 -9.03
CA GLY A 34 -5.04 -6.88 -8.38
C GLY A 34 -5.28 -6.57 -6.90
N THR A 35 -6.21 -7.29 -6.29
CA THR A 35 -6.47 -7.21 -4.85
C THR A 35 -6.27 -8.60 -4.26
N GLU A 36 -5.50 -8.65 -3.18
CA GLU A 36 -5.33 -9.86 -2.37
C GLU A 36 -6.68 -10.28 -1.78
N ARG A 37 -6.89 -11.57 -1.51
CA ARG A 37 -8.10 -12.01 -0.82
C ARG A 37 -8.12 -11.48 0.62
N PRO A 38 -9.28 -11.09 1.16
CA PRO A 38 -9.37 -10.65 2.55
C PRO A 38 -8.92 -11.76 3.51
N PHE A 39 -8.27 -11.38 4.62
CA PHE A 39 -7.81 -12.26 5.70
C PHE A 39 -6.75 -13.29 5.31
N THR A 40 -6.11 -13.17 4.15
CA THR A 40 -5.02 -14.07 3.74
C THR A 40 -3.64 -13.44 3.86
N GLY A 41 -3.56 -12.13 4.09
CA GLY A 41 -2.32 -11.38 4.08
C GLY A 41 -1.48 -11.56 5.34
N GLU A 42 -0.17 -11.76 5.14
CA GLU A 42 0.86 -11.95 6.17
C GLU A 42 0.79 -10.92 7.31
N TYR A 43 0.51 -9.65 6.99
CA TYR A 43 0.54 -8.51 7.92
C TYR A 43 -0.83 -8.04 8.40
N THR A 44 -1.89 -8.79 8.10
CA THR A 44 -3.26 -8.43 8.50
C THR A 44 -3.33 -8.23 10.01
N ASP A 45 -2.90 -9.23 10.78
CA ASP A 45 -2.99 -9.25 12.25
C ASP A 45 -1.65 -8.97 12.95
N THR A 46 -0.60 -8.65 12.19
CA THR A 46 0.73 -8.36 12.75
C THR A 46 0.72 -7.07 13.57
N LYS A 47 1.35 -7.13 14.74
CA LYS A 47 1.59 -5.99 15.66
C LYS A 47 3.07 -5.69 15.85
N THR A 48 3.92 -6.32 15.05
CA THR A 48 5.36 -6.14 15.07
C THR A 48 5.72 -4.69 14.79
N THR A 49 6.63 -4.14 15.59
CA THR A 49 7.10 -2.76 15.45
C THR A 49 8.12 -2.69 14.31
N GLY A 50 7.96 -1.69 13.44
CA GLY A 50 8.86 -1.52 12.30
C GLY A 50 8.29 -0.63 11.21
N VAL A 51 8.98 -0.66 10.07
CA VAL A 51 8.64 0.11 8.87
C VAL A 51 8.09 -0.82 7.80
N TYR A 52 6.95 -0.47 7.23
CA TYR A 52 6.37 -1.13 6.08
C TYR A 52 6.86 -0.44 4.81
N GLU A 53 7.72 -1.12 4.07
CA GLU A 53 8.26 -0.67 2.79
C GLU A 53 7.45 -1.22 1.61
N CYS A 54 7.54 -0.55 0.47
CA CYS A 54 7.04 -1.04 -0.80
C CYS A 54 7.77 -2.33 -1.19
N ARG A 55 7.06 -3.45 -1.29
CA ARG A 55 7.63 -4.74 -1.69
C ARG A 55 8.38 -4.69 -3.04
N ALA A 56 7.96 -3.80 -3.94
CA ALA A 56 8.59 -3.61 -5.24
C ALA A 56 9.90 -2.82 -5.20
N CYS A 57 9.91 -1.66 -4.54
CA CYS A 57 11.04 -0.72 -4.66
C CYS A 57 11.80 -0.44 -3.36
N GLY A 58 11.33 -0.95 -2.23
CA GLY A 58 11.94 -0.73 -0.92
C GLY A 58 11.74 0.68 -0.35
N ALA A 59 10.88 1.51 -0.95
CA ALA A 59 10.55 2.82 -0.38
C ALA A 59 9.72 2.64 0.91
N GLU A 60 10.04 3.39 1.96
CA GLU A 60 9.21 3.50 3.17
C GLU A 60 7.79 4.00 2.77
N LEU A 61 6.75 3.36 3.32
CA LEU A 61 5.35 3.66 3.02
C LEU A 61 4.50 3.91 4.27
N PHE A 62 4.66 3.06 5.28
CA PHE A 62 3.89 3.15 6.52
C PHE A 62 4.77 2.74 7.70
N ARG A 63 4.39 3.18 8.89
CA ARG A 63 5.03 2.79 10.15
C ARG A 63 4.03 2.04 11.03
N SER A 64 4.53 1.17 11.90
CA SER A 64 3.68 0.35 12.76
C SER A 64 2.86 1.15 13.77
N ASP A 65 3.32 2.34 14.16
CA ASP A 65 2.61 3.28 15.05
C ASP A 65 1.37 3.90 14.40
N THR A 66 1.29 3.91 13.07
CA THR A 66 0.11 4.35 12.33
C THR A 66 -0.84 3.20 11.98
N LYS A 67 -0.45 1.96 12.27
CA LYS A 67 -1.29 0.76 12.05
C LYS A 67 -2.38 0.65 13.11
N PHE A 68 -3.60 0.30 12.69
CA PHE A 68 -4.72 0.07 13.60
C PHE A 68 -5.61 -1.09 13.15
N GLU A 69 -6.38 -1.64 14.10
CA GLU A 69 -7.34 -2.71 13.83
C GLU A 69 -8.65 -2.13 13.27
N SER A 70 -8.89 -2.32 11.98
CA SER A 70 -10.13 -1.91 11.31
C SER A 70 -11.12 -3.07 11.09
N HIS A 71 -10.67 -4.31 11.31
CA HIS A 71 -11.37 -5.56 11.00
C HIS A 71 -11.80 -5.72 9.52
N CYS A 72 -11.20 -4.96 8.59
CA CYS A 72 -11.55 -5.02 7.18
C CYS A 72 -10.97 -6.24 6.43
N GLY A 73 -10.01 -6.94 7.01
CA GLY A 73 -9.34 -8.10 6.40
C GLY A 73 -8.02 -7.79 5.68
N TRP A 74 -7.51 -6.57 5.79
CA TRP A 74 -6.20 -6.14 5.29
C TRP A 74 -5.53 -5.20 6.31
N PRO A 75 -4.18 -5.05 6.28
CA PRO A 75 -3.53 -4.07 7.14
C PRO A 75 -4.05 -2.66 6.86
N SER A 76 -4.37 -1.96 7.95
CA SER A 76 -4.96 -0.62 7.94
C SER A 76 -4.07 0.37 8.66
N PHE A 77 -3.82 1.51 8.02
CA PHE A 77 -3.02 2.60 8.57
C PHE A 77 -3.81 3.91 8.51
N TYR A 78 -3.54 4.84 9.42
CA TYR A 78 -4.18 6.17 9.38
C TYR A 78 -3.31 7.27 8.78
N ASP A 79 -2.02 7.00 8.54
CA ASP A 79 -1.05 7.97 8.01
C ASP A 79 0.08 7.25 7.24
N PRO A 80 0.40 7.67 5.99
CA PRO A 80 1.37 7.01 5.13
C PRO A 80 2.82 7.52 5.29
N ALA A 81 3.45 7.35 6.46
CA ALA A 81 4.88 7.64 6.72
C ALA A 81 5.43 8.87 5.96
N ASP A 82 4.95 10.06 6.37
CA ASP A 82 5.01 11.32 5.62
C ASP A 82 4.15 11.33 4.35
N SER A 83 3.26 12.33 4.23
CA SER A 83 2.21 12.38 3.19
C SER A 83 2.67 12.23 1.72
N ASP A 84 3.97 12.32 1.43
CA ASP A 84 4.55 12.19 0.09
C ASP A 84 5.01 10.75 -0.26
N ALA A 85 4.94 9.79 0.67
CA ALA A 85 5.28 8.39 0.40
C ALA A 85 4.32 7.70 -0.58
N VAL A 86 3.07 8.19 -0.64
CA VAL A 86 2.00 7.64 -1.48
C VAL A 86 1.38 8.67 -2.42
N LEU A 87 0.88 8.20 -3.55
CA LEU A 87 0.04 8.98 -4.46
C LEU A 87 -1.39 8.50 -4.38
N LEU A 88 -2.32 9.44 -4.35
CA LEU A 88 -3.75 9.18 -4.36
C LEU A 88 -4.30 9.39 -5.77
N ARG A 89 -5.06 8.41 -6.25
CA ARG A 89 -5.70 8.46 -7.57
C ARG A 89 -7.17 8.08 -7.46
N GLU A 90 -8.05 8.84 -8.09
CA GLU A 90 -9.44 8.41 -8.22
C GLU A 90 -9.56 7.09 -8.99
N ASP A 91 -10.19 6.10 -8.36
CA ASP A 91 -10.59 4.83 -8.95
C ASP A 91 -12.10 4.80 -9.10
N ARG A 92 -12.56 4.69 -10.35
CA ARG A 92 -13.97 4.62 -10.75
C ARG A 92 -14.37 3.24 -11.26
N ALA A 93 -13.53 2.24 -11.04
CA ALA A 93 -13.80 0.87 -11.44
C ALA A 93 -15.06 0.34 -10.73
N MET A 94 -15.75 -0.59 -11.40
CA MET A 94 -16.94 -1.27 -10.88
C MET A 94 -18.08 -0.34 -10.42
N GLY A 95 -18.15 0.89 -10.93
CA GLY A 95 -19.19 1.85 -10.59
C GLY A 95 -19.07 2.47 -9.19
N MET A 96 -18.02 2.13 -8.44
CA MET A 96 -17.73 2.71 -7.13
C MET A 96 -16.74 3.86 -7.30
N ARG A 97 -16.83 4.89 -6.44
CA ARG A 97 -15.79 5.91 -6.30
C ARG A 97 -14.93 5.56 -5.11
N ARG A 98 -13.69 5.17 -5.36
CA ARG A 98 -12.67 4.90 -4.34
C ARG A 98 -11.44 5.74 -4.66
N ILE A 99 -10.55 5.89 -3.68
CA ILE A 99 -9.25 6.51 -3.89
C ILE A 99 -8.19 5.41 -3.81
N GLU A 100 -7.57 5.10 -4.94
CA GLU A 100 -6.45 4.17 -5.03
C GLU A 100 -5.20 4.79 -4.43
N VAL A 101 -4.45 3.98 -3.69
CA VAL A 101 -3.17 4.33 -3.08
C VAL A 101 -2.06 3.66 -3.89
N LEU A 102 -1.11 4.46 -4.34
CA LEU A 102 0.04 4.04 -5.14
C LEU A 102 1.33 4.42 -4.42
N CYS A 103 2.40 3.65 -4.58
CA CYS A 103 3.73 4.06 -4.13
C CYS A 103 4.22 5.27 -4.94
N ALA A 104 4.62 6.36 -4.28
CA ALA A 104 5.12 7.55 -4.97
C ALA A 104 6.46 7.32 -5.71
N SER A 105 7.25 6.34 -5.26
CA SER A 105 8.56 6.05 -5.84
C SER A 105 8.50 5.20 -7.11
N CYS A 106 7.62 4.21 -7.21
CA CYS A 106 7.57 3.29 -8.35
C CYS A 106 6.18 3.14 -9.02
N HIS A 107 5.17 3.87 -8.50
CA HIS A 107 3.77 3.84 -8.92
C HIS A 107 3.08 2.47 -8.83
N SER A 108 3.63 1.55 -8.04
CA SER A 108 2.98 0.27 -7.78
C SER A 108 1.71 0.45 -6.97
N HIS A 109 0.70 -0.39 -7.26
CA HIS A 109 -0.56 -0.42 -6.55
C HIS A 109 -0.35 -0.95 -5.13
N LEU A 110 -0.93 -0.26 -4.14
CA LEU A 110 -0.87 -0.65 -2.74
C LEU A 110 -2.25 -1.05 -2.23
N GLY A 111 -3.28 -0.28 -2.55
CA GLY A 111 -4.65 -0.54 -2.10
C GLY A 111 -5.55 0.67 -2.29
N HIS A 112 -6.40 0.94 -1.30
CA HIS A 112 -7.34 2.07 -1.32
C HIS A 112 -7.39 2.79 0.03
N VAL A 113 -7.65 4.10 0.00
CA VAL A 113 -7.92 4.90 1.20
C VAL A 113 -9.40 5.26 1.25
N PHE A 114 -9.93 5.24 2.47
CA PHE A 114 -11.30 5.62 2.81
C PHE A 114 -11.24 6.69 3.90
N GLU A 115 -12.21 7.60 3.91
CA GLU A 115 -12.29 8.71 4.86
C GLU A 115 -13.73 8.86 5.37
N GLY A 116 -13.91 9.41 6.57
CA GLY A 116 -15.25 9.71 7.09
C GLY A 116 -15.99 8.50 7.66
N GLU A 117 -15.27 7.43 8.02
CA GLU A 117 -15.84 6.22 8.59
C GLU A 117 -16.01 6.31 10.12
N GLY A 118 -15.46 7.34 10.75
CA GLY A 118 -15.57 7.59 12.19
C GLY A 118 -14.63 6.73 13.02
N TYR A 119 -13.47 6.35 12.46
CA TYR A 119 -12.45 5.65 13.24
C TYR A 119 -11.80 6.61 14.23
N ALA A 120 -11.44 6.10 15.41
CA ALA A 120 -10.76 6.86 16.46
C ALA A 120 -9.27 7.09 16.12
N THR A 121 -8.99 7.63 14.93
CA THR A 121 -7.65 7.97 14.44
C THR A 121 -7.54 9.50 14.26
N PRO A 122 -6.33 10.08 14.32
CA PRO A 122 -6.16 11.53 14.19
C PRO A 122 -6.68 12.13 12.87
N THR A 123 -6.67 11.33 11.80
CA THR A 123 -6.99 11.76 10.42
C THR A 123 -8.39 11.35 9.98
N ASP A 124 -9.05 10.41 10.68
CA ASP A 124 -10.25 9.69 10.20
C ASP A 124 -10.08 9.09 8.79
N GLN A 125 -8.83 8.79 8.43
CA GLN A 125 -8.46 8.08 7.20
C GLN A 125 -8.13 6.62 7.52
N ARG A 126 -8.48 5.74 6.58
CA ARG A 126 -8.14 4.33 6.60
C ARG A 126 -7.49 3.92 5.29
N TYR A 127 -6.17 3.85 5.30
CA TYR A 127 -5.36 3.26 4.24
C TYR A 127 -5.45 1.74 4.34
N CYS A 128 -6.30 1.14 3.51
CA CYS A 128 -6.52 -0.29 3.41
C CYS A 128 -5.57 -0.87 2.34
N ILE A 129 -4.47 -1.47 2.78
CA ILE A 129 -3.35 -1.82 1.92
C ILE A 129 -3.23 -3.34 1.78
N ASN A 130 -2.96 -3.86 0.58
CA ASN A 130 -2.71 -5.28 0.40
C ASN A 130 -1.43 -5.67 1.13
N SER A 131 -1.46 -6.75 1.92
CA SER A 131 -0.28 -7.18 2.67
C SER A 131 0.86 -7.57 1.72
N ILE A 132 0.52 -8.21 0.61
CA ILE A 132 1.48 -8.62 -0.42
C ILE A 132 2.22 -7.44 -1.08
N SER A 133 1.71 -6.22 -0.94
CA SER A 133 2.36 -5.00 -1.44
C SER A 133 3.39 -4.41 -0.49
N LEU A 134 3.41 -4.86 0.77
CA LEU A 134 4.26 -4.34 1.83
C LEU A 134 5.36 -5.32 2.17
N LYS A 135 6.48 -4.83 2.68
CA LYS A 135 7.54 -5.60 3.36
C LYS A 135 7.80 -4.97 4.72
N LEU A 136 7.67 -5.74 5.78
CA LEU A 136 8.02 -5.26 7.11
C LEU A 136 9.54 -5.37 7.33
N VAL A 137 10.14 -4.25 7.71
CA VAL A 137 11.49 -4.17 8.26
C VAL A 137 11.32 -3.91 9.76
N GLU A 138 11.64 -4.91 10.57
CA GLU A 138 11.50 -4.83 12.02
C GLU A 138 12.49 -3.83 12.60
N ASP A 139 12.01 -3.01 13.55
CA ASP A 139 12.90 -2.11 14.28
C ASP A 139 13.76 -2.95 15.22
N SER A 140 14.99 -3.20 14.80
CA SER A 140 15.98 -3.94 15.60
C SER A 140 16.46 -2.96 16.67
N GLY A 141 15.77 -2.94 17.82
CA GLY A 141 16.15 -2.08 18.93
C GLY A 141 17.59 -2.35 19.36
N ASP A 142 18.48 -1.43 18.99
CA ASP A 142 19.85 -1.29 19.49
C ASP A 142 19.86 -0.26 20.64
#